data_AF-A0A5K1BYC5-F1
#
_entry.id   AF-A0A5K1BYC5-F1
#
_cell.length_a   1.000
_cell.length_b   1.000
_cell.length_c   1.000
_cell.angle_alpha   90.00
_cell.angle_beta   90.00
_cell.angle_gamma   90.00
#
_symmetry.space_group_name_H-M   'P 1'
#
loop_
_entity.id
_entity.type
_entity.pdbx_description
1 polymer ?
#
loop_
_entity_poly.entity_id
_entity_poly.type
_entity_poly.pdbx_seq_one_letter_code
_entity_poly.pdbx_strand_id
1 'polypeptide(L)' 'YQLALCKKAMEENIIVYLETGCGKTHIAVLLMYELGHMIRKPQKSVCVFLAPTVHLVQQ' A
#
# COMPACT_ATOMS: atom_id res chain seq x y z
N TYR A 1 9.86 -8.58 7.99
CA TYR A 1 9.27 -7.33 8.55
C TYR A 1 8.19 -6.74 7.65
N GLN A 2 8.32 -6.76 6.33
CA GLN A 2 7.32 -6.23 5.39
C GLN A 2 5.89 -6.77 5.65
N LEU A 3 5.73 -8.08 5.80
CA LEU A 3 4.45 -8.70 6.18
C LEU A 3 3.89 -8.22 7.53
N ALA A 4 4.76 -8.00 8.53
CA ALA A 4 4.34 -7.51 9.84
C ALA A 4 3.85 -6.05 9.75
N LEU A 5 4.55 -5.20 8.98
CA LEU A 5 4.12 -3.84 8.71
C LEU A 5 2.82 -3.81 7.90
N CYS A 6 2.66 -4.70 6.93
CA CYS A 6 1.42 -4.85 6.16
C CYS A 6 0.25 -5.22 7.08
N LYS A 7 0.41 -6.23 7.94
CA LYS A 7 -0.62 -6.63 8.91
C LYS A 7 -1.02 -5.47 9.82
N LYS A 8 -0.04 -4.74 10.36
CA LYS A 8 -0.31 -3.56 11.18
C LYS A 8 -1.08 -2.48 10.40
N ALA A 9 -0.73 -2.25 9.14
CA ALA A 9 -1.42 -1.30 8.26
C ALA A 9 -2.85 -1.74 7.85
N MET A 10 -3.19 -3.03 7.98
CA MET A 10 -4.56 -3.53 7.79
C MET A 10 -5.44 -3.25 9.00
N GLU A 11 -4.86 -3.13 10.20
CA GLU A 11 -5.56 -2.90 11.46
C GLU A 11 -5.73 -1.40 11.75
N GLU A 12 -4.72 -0.60 11.46
CA GLU A 12 -4.73 0.84 11.73
C GLU A 12 -3.89 1.65 10.72
N ASN A 13 -4.14 2.95 10.64
CA ASN A 13 -3.33 3.85 9.82
C ASN A 13 -1.94 4.03 10.44
N ILE A 14 -0.88 3.75 9.67
CA ILE A 14 0.50 3.86 10.13
C ILE A 14 1.37 4.66 9.15
N ILE A 15 2.46 5.21 9.69
CA ILE A 15 3.56 5.78 8.90
C ILE A 15 4.71 4.78 8.86
N VAL A 16 5.04 4.28 7.67
CA VAL A 16 6.19 3.38 7.47
C VAL A 16 7.40 4.19 7.04
N TYR A 17 8.37 4.35 7.95
CA TYR A 17 9.64 5.01 7.69
C TYR A 17 10.77 3.98 7.57
N LEU A 18 11.31 3.82 6.37
CA LEU A 18 12.39 2.88 6.05
C LEU A 18 13.33 3.50 5.00
N GLU A 19 14.57 3.03 4.94
CA GLU A 19 15.53 3.42 3.91
C GLU A 19 15.07 3.00 2.51
N THR A 20 15.62 3.65 1.48
CA THR A 20 15.37 3.29 0.07
C THR A 20 15.93 1.90 -0.21
N GLY A 21 15.22 1.12 -1.03
CA GLY A 21 15.58 -0.29 -1.29
C GLY A 21 15.01 -1.30 -0.28
N CYS A 22 14.48 -0.87 0.87
CA CYS A 22 13.85 -1.77 1.86
C CYS A 22 12.43 -2.26 1.48
N GLY A 23 11.98 -2.03 0.25
CA GLY A 23 10.69 -2.52 -0.25
C GLY A 23 9.46 -1.82 0.33
N LYS A 24 9.54 -0.51 0.61
CA LYS A 24 8.37 0.31 1.00
C LYS A 24 7.20 0.18 0.01
N THR A 25 7.48 0.27 -1.29
CA THR A 25 6.48 0.09 -2.35
C THR A 25 5.88 -1.32 -2.33
N HIS A 26 6.69 -2.34 -2.05
CA HIS A 26 6.19 -3.71 -1.92
C HIS A 26 5.19 -3.86 -0.77
N ILE A 27 5.41 -3.19 0.36
CA ILE A 27 4.46 -3.16 1.49
C ILE A 27 3.12 -2.54 1.04
N ALA A 28 3.17 -1.42 0.30
CA ALA A 28 1.95 -0.79 -0.20
C ALA A 28 1.18 -1.69 -1.17
N VAL A 29 1.88 -2.37 -2.10
CA VAL A 29 1.24 -3.32 -3.03
C VAL A 29 0.60 -4.49 -2.27
N LEU A 30 1.27 -5.04 -1.25
CA LEU A 30 0.69 -6.08 -0.39
C LEU A 30 -0.57 -5.59 0.31
N LEU A 31 -0.55 -4.38 0.85
CA LEU A 31 -1.72 -3.79 1.50
C LEU A 31 -2.89 -3.63 0.52
N MET A 32 -2.63 -3.14 -0.70
CA MET A 32 -3.65 -3.01 -1.74
C MET A 32 -4.24 -4.37 -2.15
N TYR A 33 -3.40 -5.42 -2.19
CA TYR A 33 -3.84 -6.78 -2.48
C TYR A 33 -4.74 -7.34 -1.36
N GLU A 34 -4.29 -7.26 -0.11
CA GLU A 34 -5.03 -7.76 1.06
C GLU A 34 -6.35 -7.02 1.27
N LEU A 35 -6.34 -5.68 1.13
CA LEU A 35 -7.55 -4.84 1.20
C LEU A 35 -8.38 -4.87 -0.09
N GLY A 36 -7.94 -5.62 -1.11
CA GLY A 36 -8.57 -5.70 -2.43
C GLY A 36 -10.02 -6.17 -2.38
N HIS A 37 -10.39 -6.97 -1.36
CA HIS A 37 -11.76 -7.44 -1.15
C HIS A 37 -12.74 -6.33 -0.72
N MET A 38 -12.24 -5.15 -0.31
CA MET A 38 -13.07 -4.00 0.09
C MET A 38 -13.33 -3.00 -1.05
N ILE A 39 -12.63 -3.14 -2.18
CA ILE A 39 -12.73 -2.26 -3.35
C ILE A 39 -13.32 -2.98 -4.58
N ARG A 40 -13.68 -4.25 -4.45
CA ARG A 40 -14.27 -5.04 -5.55
C ARG A 40 -15.78 -4.78 -5.63
N LYS A 41 -16.35 -4.81 -6.83
CA LYS A 41 -17.81 -4.65 -7.00
C LYS A 41 -18.55 -5.67 -6.11
N PRO A 42 -19.65 -5.26 -5.45
CA PRO A 42 -20.45 -4.05 -5.64
C PRO A 42 -20.00 -2.81 -4.85
N GLN A 43 -18.87 -2.86 -4.14
CA GLN A 43 -18.40 -1.74 -3.31
C GLN A 43 -18.01 -0.53 -4.19
N LYS A 44 -18.29 0.68 -3.70
CA LYS A 44 -17.94 1.96 -4.36
C LYS A 44 -16.58 2.51 -3.91
N SER A 45 -15.87 1.77 -3.08
CA SER A 45 -14.57 2.17 -2.55
C SER A 45 -13.50 2.09 -3.64
N VAL A 46 -12.54 3.02 -3.61
CA VAL A 46 -11.41 3.08 -4.53
C VAL A 46 -10.10 3.13 -3.74
N CYS A 47 -9.06 2.50 -4.28
CA CYS A 47 -7.72 2.56 -3.74
C CYS A 47 -6.86 3.46 -4.63
N VAL A 48 -6.15 4.41 -4.02
CA VAL A 48 -5.31 5.38 -4.73
C VAL A 48 -3.89 5.31 -4.18
N PHE A 49 -2.91 5.13 -5.06
CA PHE A 49 -1.48 5.22 -4.72
C PHE A 49 -0.93 6.55 -5.25
N LEU A 50 -0.50 7.43 -4.34
CA LEU A 50 0.00 8.76 -4.69
C LEU A 50 1.53 8.73 -4.76
N ALA A 51 2.08 9.22 -5.87
CA ALA A 51 3.52 9.40 -6.06
C ALA A 51 3.82 10.88 -6.34
N PRO A 52 4.92 11.45 -5.79
CA PRO A 52 5.18 12.89 -5.85
C PRO A 52 5.68 13.39 -7.21
N THR A 53 6.17 12.51 -8.09
CA THR A 53 6.65 12.88 -9.42
C THR A 53 6.19 11.87 -10.47
N VAL A 54 6.02 12.33 -11.71
CA VAL A 54 5.50 11.51 -12.82
C VAL A 54 6.37 10.28 -13.10
N HIS A 55 7.69 10.39 -12.96
CA HIS A 55 8.59 9.25 -13.16
C HIS A 55 8.26 8.08 -12.23
N LEU A 56 7.89 8.37 -10.97
CA LEU A 56 7.53 7.36 -9.97
C LEU A 56 6.16 6.73 -10.21
N VAL A 57 5.30 7.34 -11.05
CA VAL A 57 3.99 6.76 -11.42
C VAL A 57 4.16 5.61 -12.42
N GLN A 58 5.21 5.66 -13.25
CA GLN A 58 5.47 4.66 -14.29
C GLN A 58 6.35 3.49 -13.82
N GLN A 59 6.91 3.57 -12.61
CA GLN A 59 7.75 2.52 -12.00
C GLN A 59 6.93 1.35 -11.49
#